data_AF-A0A485NUP1-F1
#
_entry.id   AF-A0A485NUP1-F1
#
_cell.length_a   1.000
_cell.length_b   1.000
_cell.length_c   1.000
_cell.angle_alpha   90.00
_cell.angle_beta   90.00
_cell.angle_gamma   90.00
#
_symmetry.space_group_name_H-M   'P 1'
#
loop_
_entity.id
_entity.type
_entity.pdbx_description
1 polymer ?
#
loop_
_entity_poly.entity_id
_entity_poly.type
_entity_poly.pdbx_seq_one_letter_code
_entity_poly.pdbx_strand_id
1 'polypeptide(L)'
;MARIPRVRGGGTHHSGQGAFGNMCQGGRMFAPTKIWSHWYHRVKTTQKQYAICSALAASALPALVMSKGHRIEKVLELPLVVEDKVEGYKKTKEPFCFLRNLKPGMISKRSVPLSE
;
A
#
# COMPACT_ATOMS: atom_id res chain seq x y z
N MET A 1 -18.66 -43.25 -14.53
CA MET A 1 -18.52 -41.81 -14.21
C MET A 1 -17.70 -41.65 -12.94
N ALA A 2 -16.95 -40.55 -12.79
CA ALA A 2 -16.27 -40.23 -11.52
C ALA A 2 -17.28 -40.04 -10.38
N ARG A 3 -16.89 -40.38 -9.14
CA ARG A 3 -17.72 -40.28 -7.92
C ARG A 3 -17.85 -38.83 -7.44
N ILE A 4 -18.50 -37.98 -8.23
CA ILE A 4 -18.69 -36.54 -7.98
C ILE A 4 -20.20 -36.24 -7.98
N PRO A 5 -20.73 -35.43 -7.03
CA PRO A 5 -22.12 -35.00 -7.04
C PRO A 5 -22.48 -34.30 -8.36
N ARG A 6 -23.67 -34.57 -8.90
CA ARG A 6 -24.13 -33.99 -10.18
C ARG A 6 -25.46 -33.26 -10.02
N VAL A 7 -25.69 -32.27 -10.88
CA VAL A 7 -26.94 -31.50 -10.94
C VAL A 7 -28.09 -32.41 -11.38
N ARG A 8 -29.17 -32.44 -10.60
CA ARG A 8 -30.38 -33.23 -10.88
C ARG A 8 -31.29 -32.53 -11.92
N GLY A 9 -32.19 -33.29 -12.54
CA GLY A 9 -33.12 -32.79 -13.56
C GLY A 9 -32.68 -33.15 -14.98
N GLY A 10 -33.37 -32.60 -15.97
CA GLY A 10 -33.11 -32.81 -17.40
C GLY A 10 -33.60 -31.63 -18.24
N GLY A 11 -33.24 -31.60 -19.52
CA GLY A 11 -33.68 -30.55 -20.46
C GLY A 11 -32.82 -29.28 -20.48
N THR A 12 -31.75 -29.21 -19.68
CA THR A 12 -30.76 -28.11 -19.72
C THR A 12 -29.35 -28.66 -19.89
N HIS A 13 -28.46 -27.89 -20.54
CA HIS A 13 -27.04 -28.25 -20.70
C HIS A 13 -26.29 -28.44 -19.37
N HIS A 14 -26.83 -27.92 -18.27
CA HIS A 14 -26.26 -28.01 -16.92
C HIS A 14 -26.63 -29.33 -16.20
N SER A 15 -27.74 -29.97 -16.59
CA SER A 15 -28.17 -31.24 -15.99
C SER A 15 -27.11 -32.34 -16.21
N GLY A 16 -26.78 -33.07 -15.14
CA GLY A 16 -25.74 -34.11 -15.19
C GLY A 16 -24.29 -33.60 -15.10
N GLN A 17 -24.01 -32.29 -15.05
CA GLN A 17 -22.66 -31.77 -14.81
C GLN A 17 -22.22 -31.95 -13.34
N GLY A 18 -20.90 -31.99 -13.10
CA GLY A 18 -20.34 -32.07 -11.74
C GLY A 18 -20.56 -30.78 -10.95
N ALA A 19 -20.94 -30.89 -9.67
CA ALA A 19 -21.26 -29.78 -8.79
C ALA A 19 -20.69 -30.01 -7.38
N PHE A 20 -20.72 -28.98 -6.53
CA PHE A 20 -20.31 -28.98 -5.10
C PHE A 20 -18.84 -29.30 -4.79
N GLY A 21 -18.07 -29.88 -5.71
CA GLY A 21 -16.63 -30.07 -5.58
C GLY A 21 -15.85 -28.79 -5.86
N ASN A 22 -14.73 -28.59 -5.17
CA ASN A 22 -13.80 -27.48 -5.41
C ASN A 22 -13.12 -27.53 -6.79
N MET A 23 -13.01 -28.72 -7.36
CA MET A 23 -12.54 -28.97 -8.72
C MET A 23 -13.62 -28.81 -9.80
N CYS A 24 -14.89 -28.67 -9.41
CA CYS A 24 -16.01 -28.56 -10.35
C CYS A 24 -16.24 -27.09 -10.71
N GLN A 25 -16.49 -26.81 -11.99
CA GLN A 25 -16.86 -25.48 -12.45
C GLN A 25 -18.20 -25.05 -11.80
N GLY A 26 -18.24 -23.85 -11.21
CA GLY A 26 -19.41 -23.38 -10.43
C GLY A 26 -19.58 -24.05 -9.06
N GLY A 27 -18.62 -24.88 -8.63
CA GLY A 27 -18.56 -25.44 -7.28
C GLY A 27 -18.00 -24.46 -6.24
N ARG A 28 -17.98 -24.88 -4.97
CA ARG A 28 -17.44 -24.07 -3.86
C ARG A 28 -15.93 -24.22 -3.73
N MET A 29 -15.23 -23.15 -3.37
CA MET A 29 -13.79 -23.19 -3.06
C MET A 29 -13.48 -24.10 -1.86
N PHE A 30 -12.32 -24.76 -1.86
CA PHE A 30 -11.78 -25.44 -0.68
C PHE A 30 -11.25 -24.41 0.33
N ALA A 31 -11.60 -24.57 1.61
CA ALA A 31 -11.31 -23.61 2.66
C ALA A 31 -11.70 -22.15 2.27
N PRO A 32 -13.00 -21.87 2.05
CA PRO A 32 -13.43 -20.55 1.63
C PRO A 32 -13.06 -19.50 2.68
N THR A 33 -12.72 -18.28 2.24
CA THR A 33 -12.36 -17.17 3.11
C THR A 33 -13.45 -16.92 4.15
N LYS A 34 -13.07 -16.89 5.42
CA LYS A 34 -13.99 -16.71 6.55
C LYS A 34 -13.73 -15.38 7.23
N ILE A 35 -14.80 -14.80 7.77
CA ILE A 35 -14.78 -13.50 8.46
C ILE A 35 -13.86 -13.55 9.68
N TRP A 36 -13.84 -14.68 10.40
CA TRP A 36 -13.07 -14.89 11.63
C TRP A 36 -11.56 -15.15 11.43
N SER A 37 -11.01 -14.74 10.29
CA SER A 37 -9.55 -14.75 10.11
C SER A 37 -8.92 -13.77 11.10
N HIS A 38 -7.72 -14.08 11.59
CA HIS A 38 -7.02 -13.21 12.55
C HIS A 38 -6.36 -12.04 11.83
N TRP A 39 -7.08 -10.92 11.69
CA TRP A 39 -6.62 -9.74 10.94
C TRP A 39 -5.69 -8.82 11.72
N TYR A 40 -5.83 -8.76 13.04
CA TYR A 40 -5.11 -7.82 13.90
C TYR A 40 -4.09 -8.53 14.77
N HIS A 41 -2.81 -8.16 14.66
CA HIS A 41 -1.77 -8.64 15.56
C HIS A 41 -1.43 -7.60 16.63
N ARG A 42 -1.58 -7.99 17.90
CA ARG A 42 -1.17 -7.14 19.04
C ARG A 42 0.35 -7.10 19.12
N VAL A 43 0.93 -5.92 18.92
CA VAL A 43 2.36 -5.63 19.14
C VAL A 43 2.51 -4.84 20.45
N LYS A 44 3.58 -5.10 21.21
CA LYS A 44 3.88 -4.39 22.47
C LYS A 44 4.09 -2.89 22.19
N THR A 45 3.63 -2.04 23.11
CA THR A 45 3.77 -0.58 22.99
C THR A 45 5.23 -0.15 22.88
N THR A 46 6.12 -0.75 23.66
CA THR A 46 7.57 -0.49 23.62
C THR A 46 8.18 -0.80 22.26
N GLN A 47 7.83 -1.93 21.65
CA GLN A 47 8.30 -2.29 20.29
C GLN A 47 7.82 -1.30 19.23
N LYS A 48 6.57 -0.82 19.35
CA LYS A 48 6.05 0.23 18.46
C LYS A 48 6.84 1.52 18.61
N GLN A 49 7.16 1.92 19.85
CA GLN A 49 7.98 3.10 20.13
C GLN A 49 9.38 2.97 19.54
N TYR A 50 10.06 1.83 19.72
CA TYR A 50 11.37 1.58 19.12
C TYR A 50 11.34 1.62 17.58
N ALA A 51 10.29 1.09 16.96
CA ALA A 51 10.13 1.16 15.51
C ALA A 51 9.99 2.62 15.02
N ILE A 52 9.25 3.46 15.73
CA ILE A 52 9.10 4.89 15.42
C ILE A 52 10.45 5.61 15.57
N CYS A 53 11.15 5.41 16.69
CA CYS A 53 12.47 6.02 16.89
C CYS A 53 13.48 5.59 15.81
N SER A 54 13.46 4.33 15.41
CA SER A 54 14.32 3.80 14.33
C SER A 54 13.98 4.45 12.98
N ALA A 55 12.70 4.67 12.70
CA ALA A 55 12.26 5.35 11.48
C ALA A 55 12.67 6.82 11.44
N LEU A 56 12.61 7.52 12.59
CA LEU A 56 13.09 8.90 12.73
C LEU A 56 14.62 9.00 12.56
N ALA A 57 15.38 8.06 13.14
CA ALA A 57 16.83 8.02 12.93
C ALA A 57 17.17 7.78 11.45
N ALA A 58 16.41 6.92 10.77
CA ALA A 58 16.64 6.62 9.36
C ALA A 58 16.35 7.79 8.41
N SER A 59 15.45 8.72 8.75
CA SER A 59 15.15 9.88 7.90
C SER A 59 16.27 10.92 7.88
N ALA A 60 17.11 10.97 8.92
CA ALA A 60 18.28 11.83 8.97
C ALA A 60 19.45 11.31 8.11
N LEU A 61 19.44 10.03 7.72
CA LEU A 61 20.56 9.39 7.02
C LEU A 61 20.36 9.37 5.49
N PRO A 62 21.14 10.15 4.69
CA PRO A 62 20.94 10.25 3.25
C PRO A 62 21.01 8.93 2.50
N ALA A 63 21.89 8.01 2.92
CA ALA A 63 22.05 6.69 2.31
C ALA A 63 20.78 5.84 2.39
N LEU A 64 20.07 5.88 3.53
CA LEU A 64 18.84 5.12 3.73
C LEU A 64 17.66 5.73 2.95
N VAL A 65 17.59 7.06 2.89
CA VAL A 65 16.51 7.74 2.16
C VAL A 65 16.70 7.57 0.64
N MET A 66 17.94 7.60 0.14
CA MET A 66 18.25 7.34 -1.27
C MET A 66 18.00 5.88 -1.67
N SER A 67 18.41 4.91 -0.84
CA SER A 67 18.18 3.47 -1.11
C SER A 67 16.70 3.09 -1.11
N LYS A 68 15.87 3.77 -0.30
CA LYS A 68 14.40 3.63 -0.35
C LYS A 68 13.79 4.11 -1.67
N GLY A 69 14.51 4.94 -2.44
CA GLY A 69 14.15 5.38 -3.80
C GLY A 69 13.69 6.83 -3.91
N HIS A 70 13.97 7.66 -2.91
CA HIS A 70 13.78 9.12 -2.97
C HIS A 70 14.93 9.77 -3.74
N ARG A 71 14.65 10.82 -4.53
CA ARG A 71 15.66 11.58 -5.27
C ARG A 71 16.10 12.79 -4.44
N ILE A 72 17.28 12.70 -3.84
CA ILE A 72 17.76 13.66 -2.81
C ILE A 72 18.98 14.44 -3.28
N GLU A 73 19.47 14.20 -4.51
CA GLU A 73 20.69 14.81 -5.07
C GLU A 73 20.77 16.34 -4.94
N LYS A 74 19.63 17.02 -4.89
CA LYS A 74 19.57 18.48 -4.87
C LYS A 74 19.26 19.06 -3.47
N VAL A 75 18.95 18.25 -2.47
CA VAL A 75 18.62 18.72 -1.11
C VAL A 75 19.92 19.16 -0.41
N LEU A 76 19.89 20.30 0.30
CA LEU A 76 21.08 20.81 1.00
C LEU A 76 21.50 19.92 2.17
N GLU A 77 20.53 19.50 2.99
CA GLU A 77 20.80 18.76 4.23
C GLU A 77 19.65 17.83 4.62
N LEU A 78 19.99 16.78 5.36
CA LEU A 78 19.06 15.92 6.08
C LEU A 78 19.50 15.87 7.55
N PRO A 79 18.58 16.00 8.52
CA PRO A 79 17.12 16.21 8.38
C PRO A 79 16.77 17.60 7.86
N LEU A 80 15.77 17.69 6.96
CA LEU A 80 15.30 18.97 6.41
C LEU A 80 14.44 19.70 7.44
N VAL A 81 14.92 20.84 7.94
CA VAL A 81 14.21 21.71 8.89
C VAL A 81 13.78 22.99 8.18
N VAL A 82 12.57 23.46 8.47
CA VAL A 82 11.92 24.58 7.78
C VAL A 82 11.31 25.52 8.82
N GLU A 83 11.16 26.81 8.48
CA GLU A 83 10.49 27.80 9.33
C GLU A 83 8.99 27.53 9.53
N ASP A 84 8.47 27.84 10.72
CA ASP A 84 7.07 27.63 11.13
C ASP A 84 6.04 28.40 10.28
N LYS A 85 6.47 29.40 9.50
CA LYS A 85 5.60 30.20 8.62
C LYS A 85 4.85 29.34 7.59
N VAL A 86 5.35 28.14 7.28
CA VAL A 86 4.73 27.19 6.36
C VAL A 86 3.37 26.69 6.85
N GLU A 87 3.13 26.69 8.17
CA GLU A 87 1.84 26.27 8.75
C GLU A 87 0.70 27.23 8.40
N GLY A 88 1.02 28.50 8.07
CA GLY A 88 0.04 29.55 7.79
C GLY A 88 -0.50 29.60 6.35
N TYR A 89 -0.05 28.72 5.45
CA TYR A 89 -0.48 28.73 4.05
C TYR A 89 -1.96 28.36 3.91
N LYS A 90 -2.71 29.21 3.21
CA LYS A 90 -4.17 29.02 3.02
C LYS A 90 -4.50 28.47 1.64
N LYS A 91 -3.65 28.74 0.64
CA LYS A 91 -3.88 28.33 -0.74
C LYS A 91 -2.89 27.24 -1.13
N THR A 92 -3.36 26.20 -1.81
CA THR A 92 -2.55 25.06 -2.29
C THR A 92 -1.39 25.46 -3.21
N LYS A 93 -1.49 26.62 -3.88
CA LYS A 93 -0.40 27.17 -4.71
C LYS A 93 0.85 27.54 -3.90
N GLU A 94 0.66 28.02 -2.67
CA GLU A 94 1.74 28.49 -1.79
C GLU A 94 2.69 27.36 -1.37
N PRO A 95 2.22 26.22 -0.78
CA PRO A 95 3.09 25.12 -0.41
C PRO A 95 3.69 24.41 -1.63
N PHE A 96 2.98 24.36 -2.77
CA PHE A 96 3.53 23.78 -3.99
C PHE A 96 4.70 24.61 -4.53
N CYS A 97 4.57 25.94 -4.55
CA CYS A 97 5.65 26.85 -4.90
C CYS A 97 6.82 26.72 -3.92
N PHE A 98 6.52 26.66 -2.62
CA PHE A 98 7.51 26.44 -1.58
C PHE A 98 8.30 25.14 -1.76
N LEU A 99 7.65 24.00 -2.01
CA LEU A 99 8.31 22.72 -2.28
C LEU A 99 9.12 22.74 -3.58
N ARG A 100 8.63 23.42 -4.62
CA ARG A 100 9.38 23.59 -5.88
C ARG A 100 10.64 24.44 -5.68
N ASN A 101 10.58 25.47 -4.84
CA ASN A 101 11.70 26.34 -4.48
C ASN A 101 12.72 25.61 -3.57
N LEU A 102 12.24 24.81 -2.61
CA LEU A 102 13.10 23.94 -1.78
C LEU A 102 13.82 22.87 -2.61
N LYS A 103 13.16 22.37 -3.68
CA LYS A 103 13.70 21.86 -4.97
C LYS A 103 12.86 20.70 -5.54
N PRO A 104 12.85 20.52 -6.88
CA PRO A 104 12.08 19.48 -7.56
C PRO A 104 12.79 18.13 -7.43
N GLY A 105 12.37 17.28 -6.49
CA GLY A 105 12.95 15.95 -6.32
C GLY A 105 12.42 15.15 -5.15
N MET A 106 11.87 15.81 -4.12
CA MET A 106 11.18 15.13 -3.02
C MET A 106 9.85 14.48 -3.43
N ILE A 107 9.55 14.45 -4.72
CA ILE A 107 8.37 13.78 -5.22
C ILE A 107 8.75 12.35 -5.61
N SER A 108 8.11 11.43 -4.90
CA SER A 108 8.07 10.00 -5.17
C SER A 108 8.02 9.73 -6.69
N LYS A 109 8.65 8.64 -7.13
CA LYS A 109 8.68 8.17 -8.53
C LYS A 109 7.32 8.13 -9.26
N ARG A 110 6.19 8.37 -8.57
CA ARG A 110 4.82 8.36 -9.09
C ARG A 110 4.23 9.73 -9.43
N SER A 111 4.88 10.85 -9.15
CA SER A 111 4.34 12.12 -9.65
C SER A 111 4.68 12.28 -11.12
N VAL A 112 3.63 12.25 -11.94
CA VAL A 112 3.62 12.77 -13.30
C VAL A 112 4.30 14.14 -13.29
N PRO A 113 5.23 14.45 -14.21
CA PRO A 113 5.66 15.82 -14.42
C PRO A 113 4.41 16.61 -14.83
N LEU A 114 3.83 17.36 -13.90
CA LEU A 114 2.75 18.29 -14.22
C LEU A 114 3.38 19.37 -15.11
N SER A 115 3.02 19.30 -16.39
CA SER A 115 3.29 20.34 -17.38
C SER A 115 2.79 21.69 -16.86
N GLU A 116 3.57 22.72 -17.18
CA GLU A 116 3.42 24.16 -16.93
C GLU A 116 2.08 24.68 -16.37
#